data_AF-A0A239KLG1-F1
#
_entry.id   AF-A0A239KLG1-F1
#
_cell.length_a   1.000
_cell.length_b   1.000
_cell.length_c   1.000
_cell.angle_alpha   90.00
_cell.angle_beta   90.00
_cell.angle_gamma   90.00
#
_symmetry.space_group_name_H-M   'P 1'
#
loop_
_entity.id
_entity.type
_entity.pdbx_description
1 polymer ?
#
loop_
_entity_poly.entity_id
_entity_poly.type
_entity_poly.pdbx_seq_one_letter_code
_entity_poly.pdbx_strand_id
1 'polypeptide(L)'
;MRCRVFSIAAALALAGCAHEQAGVRVQTVEVVKEVQVPCPVEVPARPAPIGALPSDARDALRIVGAKLLEYAGPGAYADRADAALRICTAERLPD
;
A
#
# COMPACT_ATOMS: atom_id res chain seq x y z
N MET A 1 -36.96 66.02 26.66
CA MET A 1 -35.91 65.00 26.86
C MET A 1 -36.30 63.60 26.33
N ARG A 2 -36.98 63.50 25.17
CA ARG A 2 -37.50 62.21 24.63
C ARG A 2 -36.71 61.65 23.44
N CYS A 3 -35.82 62.43 22.80
CA CYS A 3 -35.02 61.95 21.66
C CYS A 3 -33.84 61.05 22.03
N ARG A 4 -33.31 61.10 23.26
CA ARG A 4 -32.11 60.32 23.63
C ARG A 4 -32.40 58.83 23.90
N VAL A 5 -33.62 58.48 24.29
CA VAL A 5 -33.98 57.10 24.66
C VAL A 5 -34.13 56.21 23.42
N PHE A 6 -34.59 56.77 22.30
CA PHE A 6 -34.79 56.03 21.05
C PHE A 6 -33.46 55.58 20.41
N SER A 7 -32.41 56.39 20.53
CA SER A 7 -31.09 56.04 19.99
C SER A 7 -30.40 54.92 20.77
N ILE A 8 -30.71 54.76 22.06
CA ILE A 8 -30.13 53.70 22.89
C ILE A 8 -30.78 52.35 22.51
N ALA A 9 -32.10 52.31 22.34
CA ALA A 9 -32.80 51.08 21.95
C ALA A 9 -32.36 50.57 20.57
N ALA A 10 -32.11 51.46 19.62
CA ALA A 10 -31.59 51.10 18.30
C ALA A 10 -30.16 50.54 18.38
N ALA A 11 -29.29 51.09 19.24
CA ALA A 11 -27.93 50.59 19.41
C ALA A 11 -27.87 49.19 20.05
N LEU A 12 -28.77 48.89 21.00
CA LEU A 12 -28.86 47.55 21.60
C LEU A 12 -29.39 46.49 20.62
N ALA A 13 -30.26 46.86 19.68
CA ALA A 13 -30.78 45.94 18.68
C ALA A 13 -29.71 45.51 17.64
N LEU A 14 -28.72 46.36 17.34
CA LEU A 14 -27.62 46.01 16.42
C LEU A 14 -26.54 45.12 17.07
N ALA A 15 -26.40 45.12 18.40
CA ALA A 15 -25.42 44.29 19.09
C ALA A 15 -25.78 42.78 19.08
N GLY A 16 -27.04 42.44 18.80
CA GLY A 16 -27.52 41.05 18.74
C GLY A 16 -27.14 40.28 17.46
N CYS A 17 -26.62 40.95 16.43
CA CYS A 17 -26.24 40.33 15.15
C CYS A 17 -24.75 40.02 14.99
N ALA A 18 -23.94 40.22 16.03
CA ALA A 18 -22.56 39.72 16.07
C ALA A 18 -22.57 38.21 16.33
N HIS A 19 -22.93 37.43 15.30
CA HIS A 19 -22.75 35.97 15.33
C HIS A 19 -21.26 35.66 15.37
N GLU A 20 -20.80 35.02 16.44
CA GLU A 20 -19.46 34.43 16.47
C GLU A 20 -19.40 33.31 15.42
N GLN A 21 -18.45 33.40 14.50
CA GLN A 21 -18.12 32.28 13.65
C GLN A 21 -17.61 31.16 14.56
N ALA A 22 -18.24 29.98 14.51
CA ALA A 22 -17.81 28.83 15.27
C ALA A 22 -16.34 28.54 14.98
N GLY A 23 -15.48 28.67 16.01
CA GLY A 23 -14.04 28.48 15.86
C GLY A 23 -13.73 27.08 15.35
N VAL A 24 -13.01 26.98 14.22
CA VAL A 24 -12.58 25.69 13.67
C VAL A 24 -11.42 25.16 14.50
N ARG A 25 -11.64 24.05 15.21
CA ARG A 25 -10.57 23.36 15.97
C ARG A 25 -9.78 22.45 15.03
N VAL A 26 -8.63 22.92 14.58
CA VAL A 26 -7.68 22.08 13.84
C VAL A 26 -6.96 21.16 14.82
N GLN A 27 -7.14 19.84 14.65
CA GLN A 27 -6.39 18.83 15.40
C GLN A 27 -5.40 18.17 14.46
N THR A 28 -4.11 18.25 14.78
CA THR A 28 -3.06 17.48 14.11
C THR A 28 -3.06 16.09 14.71
N VAL A 29 -3.44 15.09 13.91
CA VAL A 29 -3.41 13.67 14.30
C VAL A 29 -2.21 13.03 13.63
N GLU A 30 -1.32 12.44 14.41
CA GLU A 30 -0.24 11.61 13.89
C GLU A 30 -0.81 10.29 13.40
N VAL A 31 -0.66 10.00 12.10
CA VAL A 31 -1.09 8.74 11.49
C VAL A 31 0.16 7.96 11.11
N VAL A 32 0.38 6.83 11.80
CA VAL A 32 1.38 5.86 11.37
C VAL A 32 0.85 5.17 10.12
N LYS A 33 1.55 5.35 9.00
CA LYS A 33 1.26 4.67 7.74
C LYS A 33 2.36 3.65 7.47
N GLU A 34 2.00 2.37 7.42
CA GLU A 34 2.90 1.34 6.95
C GLU A 34 3.08 1.49 5.44
N VAL A 35 4.26 1.98 5.03
CA VAL A 35 4.64 2.08 3.62
C VAL A 35 5.42 0.84 3.26
N GLN A 36 5.01 0.16 2.18
CA GLN A 36 5.76 -0.99 1.69
C GLN A 36 7.11 -0.54 1.14
N VAL A 37 8.19 -1.07 1.72
CA VAL A 37 9.55 -0.85 1.22
C VAL A 37 9.74 -1.70 -0.04
N PRO A 38 10.10 -1.11 -1.19
CA PRO A 38 10.38 -1.88 -2.40
C PRO A 38 11.67 -2.69 -2.22
N CYS A 39 11.65 -3.96 -2.61
CA CYS A 39 12.84 -4.78 -2.56
C CYS A 39 13.82 -4.42 -3.69
N PRO A 40 15.13 -4.24 -3.42
CA PRO A 40 16.12 -3.83 -4.41
C PRO A 40 16.62 -4.98 -5.29
N VAL A 41 15.74 -5.91 -5.69
CA VAL A 41 16.07 -7.05 -6.54
C VAL A 41 15.13 -7.12 -7.73
N GLU A 42 15.65 -7.53 -8.88
CA GLU A 42 14.84 -7.83 -10.04
C GLU A 42 14.12 -9.18 -9.83
N VAL A 43 12.82 -9.21 -10.14
CA VAL A 43 12.02 -10.43 -10.02
C VAL A 43 12.52 -11.44 -11.07
N PRO A 44 12.97 -12.64 -10.67
CA PRO A 44 13.45 -13.62 -11.63
C PRO A 44 12.31 -14.06 -12.56
N ALA A 45 12.62 -14.17 -13.85
CA ALA A 45 11.64 -14.62 -14.85
C ALA A 45 11.18 -16.05 -14.54
N ARG A 46 9.85 -16.22 -14.38
CA ARG A 46 9.24 -17.53 -14.16
C ARG A 46 9.30 -18.36 -15.45
N PRO A 47 9.61 -19.66 -15.38
CA PRO A 47 9.49 -20.56 -16.53
C PRO A 47 8.08 -20.51 -17.13
N ALA A 48 7.99 -20.60 -18.47
CA ALA A 48 6.72 -20.62 -19.14
C ALA A 48 5.87 -21.83 -18.68
N PRO A 49 4.54 -21.66 -18.52
CA PRO A 49 3.64 -22.74 -18.13
C PRO A 49 3.74 -23.94 -19.09
N ILE A 50 3.45 -25.12 -18.56
CA ILE A 50 3.28 -26.32 -19.37
C ILE A 50 2.01 -26.16 -20.21
N GLY A 51 2.13 -26.37 -21.53
CA GLY A 51 0.98 -26.40 -22.44
C GLY A 51 0.20 -27.72 -22.37
N ALA A 52 -0.50 -28.06 -23.45
CA ALA A 52 -1.15 -29.36 -23.55
C ALA A 52 -0.11 -30.49 -23.48
N LEU A 53 -0.36 -31.49 -22.64
CA LEU A 53 0.49 -32.68 -22.57
C LEU A 53 0.15 -33.64 -23.71
N PRO A 54 1.15 -34.32 -24.29
CA PRO A 54 0.92 -35.37 -25.27
C PRO A 54 0.20 -36.56 -24.61
N SER A 55 -0.53 -37.33 -25.43
CA SER A 55 -1.24 -38.53 -24.98
C SER A 55 -0.30 -39.68 -24.61
N ASP A 56 0.91 -39.69 -25.17
CA ASP A 56 1.94 -40.64 -24.78
C ASP A 56 2.53 -40.28 -23.41
N ALA A 57 2.47 -41.24 -22.48
CA ALA A 57 2.89 -41.02 -21.10
C ALA A 57 4.39 -40.75 -20.96
N ARG A 58 5.23 -41.34 -21.83
CA ARG A 58 6.69 -41.16 -21.78
C ARG A 58 7.06 -39.75 -22.23
N ASP A 59 6.41 -39.26 -23.28
CA ASP A 59 6.61 -37.89 -23.74
C ASP A 59 6.05 -36.86 -22.75
N ALA A 60 4.91 -37.14 -22.13
CA ALA A 60 4.36 -36.28 -21.07
C ALA A 60 5.33 -36.19 -19.89
N LEU A 61 5.86 -37.32 -19.43
CA LEU A 61 6.84 -37.36 -18.34
C LEU A 61 8.12 -36.62 -18.70
N ARG A 62 8.61 -36.75 -19.93
CA ARG A 62 9.80 -36.02 -20.42
C ARG A 62 9.59 -34.50 -20.35
N ILE A 63 8.43 -34.00 -20.77
CA ILE A 63 8.10 -32.56 -20.74
C ILE A 63 7.99 -32.07 -19.30
N VAL A 64 7.28 -32.80 -18.43
CA VAL A 64 7.15 -32.43 -17.02
C VAL A 64 8.52 -32.46 -16.33
N GLY A 65 9.34 -33.46 -16.59
CA GLY A 65 10.69 -33.56 -16.05
C GLY A 65 11.60 -32.39 -16.47
N ALA A 66 11.57 -32.01 -17.75
CA ALA A 66 12.31 -30.84 -18.22
C ALA A 66 11.86 -29.55 -17.50
N LYS A 67 10.56 -29.39 -17.29
CA LYS A 67 9.98 -28.22 -16.61
C LYS A 67 10.29 -28.19 -15.12
N LEU A 68 10.35 -29.36 -14.48
CA LEU A 68 10.82 -29.48 -13.11
C LEU A 68 12.29 -29.06 -12.98
N LEU A 69 13.14 -29.38 -13.96
CA LEU A 69 14.54 -28.93 -13.96
C LEU A 69 14.67 -27.42 -14.21
N GLU A 70 13.85 -26.83 -15.07
CA GLU A 70 13.78 -25.37 -15.24
C GLU A 70 13.35 -24.64 -13.95
N TYR A 71 12.60 -25.31 -13.07
CA TYR A 71 12.14 -24.75 -11.81
C TYR A 71 13.11 -25.01 -10.65
N ALA A 72 13.43 -26.28 -10.41
CA ALA A 72 14.15 -26.78 -9.22
C ALA A 72 15.57 -27.29 -9.52
N GLY A 73 16.06 -27.18 -10.76
CA GLY A 73 17.45 -27.47 -11.07
C GLY A 73 18.41 -26.53 -10.32
N PRO A 74 19.68 -26.91 -10.12
CA PRO A 74 20.66 -26.03 -9.50
C PRO A 74 20.80 -24.70 -10.25
N GLY A 75 20.66 -23.58 -9.54
CA GLY A 75 20.68 -22.23 -10.09
C GLY A 75 19.44 -21.85 -10.91
N ALA A 76 18.40 -22.70 -10.90
CA ALA A 76 17.17 -22.47 -11.64
C ALA A 76 16.26 -21.45 -10.94
N TYR A 77 14.99 -21.38 -11.35
CA TYR A 77 14.07 -20.37 -10.84
C TYR A 77 13.93 -20.38 -9.31
N ALA A 78 13.79 -21.55 -8.68
CA ALA A 78 13.57 -21.68 -7.24
C ALA A 78 14.74 -21.09 -6.44
N ASP A 79 15.99 -21.41 -6.81
CA ASP A 79 17.19 -20.90 -6.15
C ASP A 79 17.30 -19.38 -6.28
N ARG A 80 17.02 -18.85 -7.48
CA ARG A 80 17.03 -17.40 -7.71
C ARG A 80 15.93 -16.67 -6.94
N ALA A 81 14.74 -17.26 -6.86
CA ALA A 81 13.63 -16.72 -6.09
C ALA A 81 13.93 -16.73 -4.59
N ASP A 82 14.51 -17.81 -4.08
CA ASP A 82 14.93 -17.91 -2.68
C ASP A 82 16.04 -16.90 -2.34
N ALA A 83 17.04 -16.74 -3.21
CA ALA A 83 18.09 -15.74 -3.04
C ALA A 83 17.50 -14.31 -3.01
N ALA A 84 16.57 -14.01 -3.92
CA ALA A 84 15.87 -12.73 -3.93
C ALA A 84 15.09 -12.50 -2.63
N LEU A 85 14.33 -13.49 -2.16
CA LEU A 85 13.60 -13.41 -0.90
C LEU A 85 14.52 -13.13 0.28
N ARG A 86 15.63 -13.85 0.39
CA ARG A 86 16.61 -13.63 1.46
C ARG A 86 17.12 -12.19 1.49
N ILE A 87 17.43 -11.60 0.34
CA ILE A 87 17.82 -10.19 0.24
C ILE A 87 16.68 -9.28 0.70
N CYS A 88 15.45 -9.53 0.24
CA CYS A 88 14.27 -8.71 0.60
C CYS A 88 13.88 -8.80 2.08
N THR A 89 14.26 -9.88 2.78
CA THR A 89 13.88 -10.10 4.18
C THR A 89 15.02 -9.89 5.18
N ALA A 90 16.27 -9.80 4.72
CA ALA A 90 17.45 -9.64 5.58
C ALA A 90 17.40 -8.36 6.44
N GLU A 91 16.78 -7.29 5.95
CA GLU A 91 16.63 -6.02 6.69
C GLU A 91 15.43 -6.01 7.67
N ARG A 92 14.60 -7.07 7.71
CA ARG A 92 13.35 -7.10 8.49
C ARG A 92 13.39 -7.93 9.77
N LEU A 93 14.47 -8.66 10.07
CA LEU A 93 14.59 -9.30 11.39
C LEU A 93 15.12 -8.28 12.41
N PRO A 94 14.32 -7.86 13.41
CA PRO A 94 14.90 -7.34 14.65
C PRO A 94 15.65 -8.49 15.34
N ASP A 95 16.81 -8.17 15.92
CA ASP A 95 17.59 -9.06 16.80
C ASP A 95 16.73 -9.67 17.93
#